data_AF-B8RJ88-F1
#
_entry.id   AF-B8RJ88-F1
#
_cell.length_a   1.000
_cell.length_b   1.000
_cell.length_c   1.000
_cell.angle_alpha   90.00
_cell.angle_beta   90.00
_cell.angle_gamma   90.00
#
_symmetry.space_group_name_H-M   'P 1'
#
loop_
_entity.id
_entity.type
_entity.pdbx_description
1 polymer ?
#
loop_
_entity_poly.entity_id
_entity_poly.type
_entity_poly.pdbx_seq_one_letter_code
_entity_poly.pdbx_strand_id
1 'polypeptide(L)'
;TEQIIDVRGDKVSFVQTRGSIPLFWRQTPNLRYKPPPELVPGRDHLIACSKHLDSQLIHYGRQVLVNLIDHRGAEDVLEKAFATTISSLANPNVRYESYDFHAECRKMRYDKLHNLIARLAHEQDEFGVFHLRRDGVLLSSQDGVFRTNCIDCLDRTNVVQSMLAKRSLEQALMRLGVLTSGQKIDPSSAFEWLFKGVWADNADLMSTQYSGTGALKTDFTRTGKRTKMGLLQDGVNSLTRYYKNNFNDGFRQDAIDLFLGNYTVQDGEGLSQPCPLVIAKGWKYGTFPVVLLFAFAMFFA
;
A
#
# COMPACT_ATOMS: atom_id res chain seq x y z
N THR A 1 -8.70 4.22 0.39
CA THR A 1 -9.56 3.06 0.68
C THR A 1 -10.66 3.54 1.61
N GLU A 2 -11.92 3.35 1.25
CA GLU A 2 -13.06 3.76 2.06
C GLU A 2 -13.90 2.53 2.40
N GLN A 3 -14.27 2.39 3.66
CA GLN A 3 -15.19 1.37 4.15
C GLN A 3 -16.50 2.03 4.53
N ILE A 4 -17.60 1.58 3.94
CA ILE A 4 -18.94 2.12 4.17
C ILE A 4 -19.80 1.04 4.84
N ILE A 5 -20.59 1.45 5.81
CA ILE A 5 -21.53 0.62 6.55
C ILE A 5 -22.91 1.29 6.49
N ASP A 6 -23.94 0.54 6.11
CA ASP A 6 -25.33 0.97 6.19
C ASP A 6 -26.09 0.03 7.12
N VAL A 7 -26.67 0.57 8.19
CA VAL A 7 -27.50 -0.20 9.13
C VAL A 7 -28.78 0.57 9.38
N ARG A 8 -29.91 0.02 8.94
CA ARG A 8 -31.25 0.59 9.20
C ARG A 8 -31.38 2.07 8.75
N GLY A 9 -30.65 2.46 7.70
CA GLY A 9 -30.63 3.80 7.13
C GLY A 9 -29.57 4.74 7.72
N ASP A 10 -28.90 4.37 8.81
CA ASP A 10 -27.71 5.05 9.29
C ASP A 10 -26.51 4.68 8.42
N LYS A 11 -25.75 5.68 7.98
CA LYS A 11 -24.57 5.52 7.12
C LYS A 11 -23.32 5.92 7.87
N VAL A 12 -22.35 5.00 7.93
CA VAL A 12 -21.04 5.24 8.54
C VAL A 12 -19.96 5.02 7.49
N SER A 13 -18.95 5.88 7.47
CA SER A 13 -17.79 5.72 6.58
C SER A 13 -16.47 5.89 7.35
N PHE A 14 -15.51 5.03 7.02
CA PHE A 14 -14.13 5.09 7.50
C PHE A 14 -13.16 5.13 6.33
N VAL A 15 -12.40 6.22 6.24
CA VAL A 15 -11.45 6.49 5.16
C VAL A 15 -10.02 6.26 5.63
N GLN A 16 -9.21 5.63 4.78
CA GLN A 16 -7.78 5.46 4.95
C GLN A 16 -7.06 5.80 3.65
N THR A 17 -5.85 6.33 3.75
CA THR A 17 -5.02 6.63 2.59
C THR A 17 -3.84 5.66 2.51
N ARG A 18 -3.28 5.52 1.31
CA ARG A 18 -2.03 4.81 1.08
C ARG A 18 -1.29 5.51 -0.03
N GLY A 19 0.02 5.43 -0.01
CA GLY A 19 0.82 6.01 -1.07
C GLY A 19 2.29 5.64 -0.95
N SER A 20 3.05 6.09 -1.94
CA SER A 20 4.50 6.09 -1.87
C SER A 20 4.99 7.00 -0.74
N ILE A 21 6.22 6.77 -0.30
CA ILE A 21 6.93 7.63 0.64
C ILE A 21 7.16 8.98 -0.05
N PRO A 22 6.72 10.12 0.54
CA PRO A 22 6.73 11.43 -0.10
C PRO A 22 8.13 12.07 -0.10
N LEU A 23 9.10 11.34 -0.63
CA LEU A 23 10.48 11.77 -0.85
C LEU A 23 10.83 11.55 -2.32
N PHE A 24 11.80 12.30 -2.84
CA PHE A 24 12.40 11.98 -4.13
C PHE A 24 13.31 10.75 -3.99
N TRP A 25 12.80 9.60 -4.40
CA TRP A 25 13.58 8.36 -4.46
C TRP A 25 13.30 7.65 -5.77
N ARG A 26 14.23 6.79 -6.18
CA ARG A 26 14.13 5.96 -7.37
C ARG A 26 14.59 4.55 -7.06
N GLN A 27 14.06 3.58 -7.81
CA GLN A 27 14.49 2.20 -7.74
C GLN A 27 14.69 1.72 -9.18
N THR A 28 15.94 1.80 -9.66
CA THR A 28 16.24 1.48 -11.06
C THR A 28 16.24 -0.04 -11.25
N PRO A 29 15.46 -0.60 -12.20
CA PRO A 29 15.50 -2.02 -12.51
C PRO A 29 16.91 -2.46 -12.91
N ASN A 30 17.46 -3.47 -12.24
CA ASN A 30 18.81 -3.99 -12.49
C ASN A 30 18.85 -5.53 -12.56
N LEU A 31 17.72 -6.16 -12.94
CA LEU A 31 17.48 -7.61 -12.98
C LEU A 31 17.53 -8.31 -11.62
N ARG A 32 17.95 -7.65 -10.53
CA ARG A 32 17.79 -8.20 -9.17
C ARG A 32 16.31 -8.31 -8.84
N TYR A 33 15.98 -9.33 -8.04
CA TYR A 33 14.61 -9.53 -7.58
C TYR A 33 14.06 -8.32 -6.81
N LYS A 34 14.93 -7.64 -6.06
CA LYS A 34 14.62 -6.41 -5.31
C LYS A 34 15.77 -5.42 -5.46
N PRO A 35 15.71 -4.49 -6.43
CA PRO A 35 16.72 -3.44 -6.56
C PRO A 35 16.72 -2.53 -5.32
N PRO A 36 17.87 -2.03 -4.87
CA PRO A 36 17.91 -1.12 -3.74
C PRO A 36 17.25 0.22 -4.10
N PRO A 37 16.42 0.81 -3.22
CA PRO A 37 15.97 2.17 -3.41
C PRO A 37 17.10 3.17 -3.14
N GLU A 38 17.12 4.25 -3.91
CA GLU A 38 18.10 5.33 -3.80
C GLU A 38 17.38 6.67 -3.67
N LEU A 39 17.82 7.51 -2.74
CA LEU A 39 17.39 8.91 -2.66
C LEU A 39 17.98 9.69 -3.83
N VAL A 40 17.20 10.59 -4.42
CA VAL A 40 17.67 11.46 -5.50
C VAL A 40 18.50 12.60 -4.88
N PRO A 41 19.81 12.67 -5.12
CA PRO A 41 20.67 13.69 -4.50
C PRO A 41 20.33 15.09 -5.04
N GLY A 42 20.55 16.11 -4.21
CA GLY A 42 20.38 17.52 -4.59
C GLY A 42 18.93 18.00 -4.71
N ARG A 43 17.94 17.15 -4.37
CA ARG A 43 16.52 17.54 -4.30
C ARG A 43 16.13 17.96 -2.89
N ASP A 44 15.22 18.92 -2.79
CA ASP A 44 14.68 19.36 -1.51
C ASP A 44 13.54 18.45 -1.05
N HIS A 45 13.91 17.43 -0.29
CA HIS A 45 12.98 16.48 0.30
C HIS A 45 12.05 17.12 1.33
N LEU A 46 12.52 18.12 2.07
CA LEU A 46 11.78 18.75 3.16
C LEU A 46 10.61 19.55 2.60
N ILE A 47 10.87 20.44 1.63
CA ILE A 47 9.83 21.26 1.01
C ILE A 47 8.81 20.41 0.27
N ALA A 48 9.26 19.40 -0.47
CA ALA A 48 8.36 18.51 -1.19
C ALA A 48 7.47 17.70 -0.24
N CYS A 49 8.04 17.15 0.82
CA CYS A 49 7.29 16.42 1.84
C CYS A 49 6.31 17.35 2.57
N SER A 50 6.71 18.58 2.92
CA SER A 50 5.82 19.58 3.53
C SER A 50 4.61 19.85 2.64
N LYS A 51 4.84 20.27 1.39
CA LYS A 51 3.75 20.59 0.45
C LYS A 51 2.80 19.41 0.25
N HIS A 52 3.35 18.21 0.17
CA HIS A 52 2.56 17.00 0.06
C HIS A 52 1.69 16.77 1.30
N LEU A 53 2.25 16.91 2.50
CA LEU A 53 1.50 16.77 3.75
C LEU A 53 0.47 17.89 3.93
N ASP A 54 0.78 19.12 3.55
CA ASP A 54 -0.16 20.25 3.61
C ASP A 54 -1.40 19.96 2.75
N SER A 55 -1.22 19.45 1.54
CA SER A 55 -2.32 18.98 0.70
C SER A 55 -3.13 17.86 1.37
N GLN A 56 -2.47 16.88 2.00
CA GLN A 56 -3.15 15.80 2.71
C GLN A 56 -3.95 16.33 3.93
N LEU A 57 -3.40 17.28 4.67
CA LEU A 57 -4.04 17.90 5.83
C LEU A 57 -5.31 18.68 5.42
N ILE A 58 -5.27 19.38 4.28
CA ILE A 58 -6.43 20.10 3.74
C ILE A 58 -7.58 19.14 3.39
N HIS A 59 -7.29 17.97 2.81
CA HIS A 59 -8.31 17.04 2.35
C HIS A 59 -8.83 16.09 3.42
N TYR A 60 -7.96 15.67 4.34
CA TYR A 60 -8.25 14.55 5.23
C TYR A 60 -8.04 14.87 6.71
N GLY A 61 -7.69 16.10 7.06
CA GLY A 61 -7.37 16.48 8.43
C GLY A 61 -6.07 15.82 8.89
N ARG A 62 -6.01 15.49 10.19
CA ARG A 62 -4.81 14.98 10.86
C ARG A 62 -4.31 13.67 10.22
N GLN A 63 -3.01 13.44 10.28
CA GLN A 63 -2.38 12.31 9.59
C GLN A 63 -1.59 11.45 10.57
N VAL A 64 -1.81 10.14 10.52
CA VAL A 64 -0.87 9.17 11.07
C VAL A 64 -0.19 8.44 9.93
N LEU A 65 1.10 8.68 9.76
CA LEU A 65 1.93 8.07 8.73
C LEU A 65 2.47 6.73 9.25
N VAL A 66 1.85 5.64 8.83
CA VAL A 66 2.25 4.28 9.20
C VAL A 66 3.22 3.75 8.15
N ASN A 67 4.48 3.63 8.52
CA ASN A 67 5.55 3.21 7.62
C ASN A 67 5.94 1.74 7.86
N LEU A 68 5.75 0.89 6.86
CA LEU A 68 5.93 -0.57 6.95
C LEU A 68 7.22 -1.07 6.29
N ILE A 69 8.22 -0.19 6.18
CA ILE A 69 9.51 -0.45 5.54
C ILE A 69 10.36 -1.36 6.44
N ASP A 70 11.16 -2.23 5.82
CA ASP A 70 12.10 -3.10 6.53
C ASP A 70 13.25 -2.25 7.11
N HIS A 71 13.54 -2.37 8.42
CA HIS A 71 14.62 -1.62 9.08
C HIS A 71 16.01 -2.20 8.82
N ARG A 72 16.16 -2.96 7.73
CA ARG A 72 17.39 -3.69 7.38
C ARG A 72 17.67 -3.58 5.90
N GLY A 73 18.95 -3.41 5.58
CA GLY A 73 19.43 -3.39 4.20
C GLY A 73 19.16 -2.04 3.52
N ALA A 74 18.91 -2.07 2.21
CA ALA A 74 18.81 -0.86 1.40
C ALA A 74 17.58 0.01 1.72
N GLU A 75 16.52 -0.59 2.28
CA GLU A 75 15.30 0.09 2.69
C GLU A 75 15.48 1.01 3.90
N ASP A 76 16.42 0.68 4.80
CA ASP A 76 16.73 1.44 6.02
C ASP A 76 17.18 2.87 5.71
N VAL A 77 17.86 3.09 4.57
CA VAL A 77 18.26 4.43 4.12
C VAL A 77 17.05 5.31 3.89
N LEU A 78 16.01 4.77 3.26
CA LEU A 78 14.79 5.50 2.96
C LEU A 78 13.93 5.72 4.21
N GLU A 79 13.87 4.73 5.11
CA GLU A 79 13.19 4.84 6.40
C GLU A 79 13.79 5.98 7.23
N LYS A 80 15.12 5.99 7.40
CA LYS A 80 15.82 7.01 8.18
C LYS A 80 15.67 8.40 7.59
N ALA A 81 15.77 8.52 6.27
CA ALA A 81 15.56 9.79 5.59
C ALA A 81 14.14 10.31 5.80
N PHE A 82 13.14 9.43 5.74
CA PHE A 82 11.75 9.82 5.96
C PHE A 82 11.50 10.21 7.42
N ALA A 83 11.96 9.41 8.37
CA ALA A 83 11.87 9.72 9.80
C ALA A 83 12.54 11.07 10.14
N THR A 84 13.72 11.32 9.57
CA THR A 84 14.45 12.60 9.76
C THR A 84 13.67 13.76 9.16
N THR A 85 13.11 13.59 7.96
CA THR A 85 12.32 14.62 7.29
C THR A 85 11.07 14.99 8.10
N ILE A 86 10.30 14.00 8.56
CA ILE A 86 9.11 14.25 9.38
C ILE A 86 9.47 14.89 10.72
N SER A 87 10.55 14.43 11.37
CA SER A 87 11.04 15.03 12.61
C SER A 87 11.45 16.50 12.41
N SER A 88 12.03 16.83 11.25
CA SER A 88 12.45 18.20 10.91
C SER A 88 11.28 19.11 10.58
N LEU A 89 10.19 18.57 10.01
CA LEU A 89 8.96 19.32 9.76
C LEU A 89 8.23 19.67 11.06
N ALA A 90 8.33 18.82 12.09
CA ALA A 90 7.75 19.03 13.42
C ALA A 90 6.27 19.47 13.39
N ASN A 91 5.49 18.95 12.44
CA ASN A 91 4.09 19.34 12.26
C ASN A 91 3.21 18.64 13.32
N PRO A 92 2.49 19.39 14.18
CA PRO A 92 1.69 18.80 15.26
C PRO A 92 0.49 17.97 14.78
N ASN A 93 0.04 18.17 13.54
CA ASN A 93 -1.07 17.43 12.95
C ASN A 93 -0.62 16.12 12.27
N VAL A 94 0.68 15.80 12.34
CA VAL A 94 1.27 14.63 11.67
C VAL A 94 2.02 13.78 12.69
N ARG A 95 1.56 12.55 12.92
CA ARG A 95 2.28 11.54 13.71
C ARG A 95 2.96 10.54 12.78
N TYR A 96 4.23 10.23 13.04
CA TYR A 96 4.96 9.19 12.33
C TYR A 96 5.02 7.91 13.18
N GLU A 97 4.68 6.77 12.57
CA GLU A 97 4.72 5.46 13.19
C GLU A 97 5.51 4.50 12.29
N SER A 98 6.73 4.15 12.70
CA SER A 98 7.58 3.19 11.99
C SER A 98 7.36 1.78 12.54
N TYR A 99 7.20 0.79 11.66
CA TYR A 99 6.97 -0.60 12.04
C TYR A 99 7.65 -1.58 11.06
N ASP A 100 8.67 -2.29 11.53
CA ASP A 100 9.35 -3.32 10.75
C ASP A 100 8.46 -4.55 10.58
N PHE A 101 7.69 -4.56 9.49
CA PHE A 101 6.75 -5.65 9.22
C PHE A 101 7.47 -6.99 9.02
N HIS A 102 8.66 -7.03 8.41
CA HIS A 102 9.37 -8.29 8.19
C HIS A 102 9.89 -8.91 9.48
N ALA A 103 10.49 -8.10 10.34
CA ALA A 103 11.02 -8.57 11.61
C ALA A 103 9.89 -9.05 12.53
N GLU A 104 8.81 -8.27 12.60
CA GLU A 104 7.72 -8.52 13.53
C GLU A 104 6.81 -9.66 13.06
N CYS A 105 6.45 -9.71 11.77
CA CYS A 105 5.57 -10.74 11.23
C CYS A 105 6.32 -12.00 10.74
N ARG A 106 7.62 -12.13 11.05
CA ARG A 106 8.39 -13.33 10.72
C ARG A 106 7.73 -14.58 11.32
N LYS A 107 7.68 -15.65 10.51
CA LYS A 107 6.98 -16.92 10.83
C LYS A 107 5.46 -16.78 11.01
N MET A 108 4.83 -15.84 10.28
CA MET A 108 3.37 -15.66 10.28
C MET A 108 2.80 -15.25 11.65
N ARG A 109 3.60 -14.56 12.48
CA ARG A 109 3.15 -14.02 13.78
C ARG A 109 2.44 -12.69 13.60
N TYR A 110 1.27 -12.75 12.97
CA TYR A 110 0.40 -11.58 12.80
C TYR A 110 -0.21 -11.11 14.12
N ASP A 111 -0.12 -11.91 15.18
CA ASP A 111 -0.50 -11.52 16.54
C ASP A 111 0.17 -10.20 16.95
N LYS A 112 1.41 -9.97 16.49
CA LYS A 112 2.16 -8.74 16.76
C LYS A 112 1.58 -7.49 16.08
N LEU A 113 0.79 -7.64 15.01
CA LEU A 113 0.10 -6.50 14.42
C LEU A 113 -0.96 -5.92 15.36
N HIS A 114 -1.49 -6.70 16.30
CA HIS A 114 -2.36 -6.14 17.34
C HIS A 114 -1.63 -5.12 18.21
N ASN A 115 -0.31 -5.24 18.39
CA ASN A 115 0.48 -4.24 19.10
C ASN A 115 0.57 -2.93 18.28
N LEU A 116 0.70 -3.02 16.96
CA LEU A 116 0.63 -1.84 16.09
C LEU A 116 -0.74 -1.17 16.21
N ILE A 117 -1.84 -1.92 16.05
CA ILE A 117 -3.19 -1.37 16.18
C ILE A 117 -3.43 -0.79 17.58
N ALA A 118 -2.92 -1.41 18.64
CA ALA A 118 -3.01 -0.88 19.99
C ALA A 118 -2.28 0.47 20.15
N ARG A 119 -1.10 0.64 19.54
CA ARG A 119 -0.35 1.90 19.54
C ARG A 119 -1.03 3.02 18.74
N LEU A 120 -1.91 2.65 17.82
CA LEU A 120 -2.69 3.55 16.95
C LEU A 120 -4.12 3.80 17.47
N ALA A 121 -4.53 3.08 18.51
CA ALA A 121 -5.91 3.06 18.98
C ALA A 121 -6.38 4.43 19.47
N HIS A 122 -5.50 5.19 20.14
CA HIS A 122 -5.81 6.53 20.64
C HIS A 122 -6.22 7.47 19.50
N GLU A 123 -5.37 7.59 18.47
CA GLU A 123 -5.65 8.43 17.30
C GLU A 123 -6.85 7.92 16.52
N GLN A 124 -7.07 6.60 16.47
CA GLN A 124 -8.22 6.04 15.77
C GLN A 124 -9.53 6.43 16.46
N ASP A 125 -9.54 6.42 17.79
CA ASP A 125 -10.70 6.82 18.58
C ASP A 125 -10.95 8.34 18.45
N GLU A 126 -9.87 9.12 18.38
CA GLU A 126 -9.90 10.59 18.26
C GLU A 126 -10.30 11.07 16.85
N PHE A 127 -9.80 10.42 15.79
CA PHE A 127 -10.15 10.74 14.40
C PHE A 127 -11.61 10.39 14.09
N GLY A 128 -12.13 9.36 14.76
CA GLY A 128 -13.50 8.91 14.62
C GLY A 128 -13.83 8.43 13.20
N VAL A 129 -15.11 8.51 12.87
CA VAL A 129 -15.68 8.08 11.59
C VAL A 129 -16.71 9.10 11.13
N PHE A 130 -16.99 9.13 9.84
CA PHE A 130 -18.16 9.83 9.35
C PHE A 130 -19.42 9.05 9.75
N HIS A 131 -20.41 9.69 10.36
CA HIS A 131 -21.69 9.07 10.71
C HIS A 131 -22.84 10.03 10.38
N LEU A 132 -23.61 9.65 9.37
CA LEU A 132 -24.86 10.29 8.97
C LEU A 132 -26.03 9.43 9.42
N ARG A 133 -26.92 10.01 10.23
CA ARG A 133 -28.11 9.33 10.68
C ARG A 133 -29.16 9.27 9.58
N ARG A 134 -30.08 8.29 9.67
CA ARG A 134 -31.18 8.10 8.71
C ARG A 134 -32.08 9.32 8.47
N ASP A 135 -32.14 10.25 9.43
CA ASP A 135 -32.90 11.50 9.35
C ASP A 135 -32.10 12.65 8.69
N GLY A 136 -30.89 12.37 8.21
CA GLY A 136 -30.02 13.34 7.56
C GLY A 136 -29.16 14.15 8.52
N VAL A 137 -29.24 13.91 9.84
CA VAL A 137 -28.41 14.60 10.82
C VAL A 137 -27.00 14.02 10.82
N LEU A 138 -25.99 14.89 10.60
CA LEU A 138 -24.59 14.53 10.72
C LEU A 138 -24.19 14.44 12.20
N LEU A 139 -23.82 13.25 12.66
CA LEU A 139 -23.43 13.00 14.05
C LEU A 139 -21.93 13.14 14.27
N SER A 140 -21.13 12.72 13.30
CA SER A 140 -19.67 12.90 13.35
C SER A 140 -19.08 12.96 11.94
N SER A 141 -17.96 13.67 11.81
CA SER A 141 -17.09 13.62 10.64
C SER A 141 -15.75 13.04 11.05
N GLN A 142 -15.10 12.32 10.13
CA GLN A 142 -13.74 11.86 10.35
C GLN A 142 -12.77 13.04 10.22
N ASP A 143 -11.91 13.24 11.22
CA ASP A 143 -10.99 14.40 11.33
C ASP A 143 -9.50 14.02 11.22
N GLY A 144 -9.24 12.79 10.80
CA GLY A 144 -7.90 12.35 10.48
C GLY A 144 -7.89 10.99 9.80
N VAL A 145 -6.77 10.66 9.15
CA VAL A 145 -6.60 9.39 8.43
C VAL A 145 -5.28 8.72 8.77
N PHE A 146 -5.30 7.39 8.68
CA PHE A 146 -4.09 6.58 8.66
C PHE A 146 -3.61 6.46 7.22
N ARG A 147 -2.41 6.97 6.97
CA ARG A 147 -1.71 6.81 5.71
C ARG A 147 -0.70 5.69 5.82
N THR A 148 -0.95 4.58 5.12
CA THR A 148 0.00 3.46 5.09
C THR A 148 0.96 3.58 3.91
N ASN A 149 2.25 3.55 4.21
CA ASN A 149 3.32 3.54 3.22
C ASN A 149 4.06 2.19 3.24
N CYS A 150 4.41 1.69 2.06
CA CYS A 150 5.31 0.56 1.90
C CYS A 150 5.99 0.68 0.54
N ILE A 151 7.26 0.29 0.44
CA ILE A 151 8.01 0.36 -0.81
C ILE A 151 7.68 -0.80 -1.77
N ASP A 152 7.40 -2.00 -1.23
CA ASP A 152 7.39 -3.22 -2.05
C ASP A 152 6.39 -4.30 -1.60
N CYS A 153 5.16 -3.91 -1.22
CA CYS A 153 3.99 -4.78 -1.39
C CYS A 153 2.69 -4.13 -0.92
N LEU A 154 1.76 -4.09 -1.87
CA LEU A 154 0.35 -3.86 -1.60
C LEU A 154 -0.18 -4.80 -0.49
N ASP A 155 0.32 -6.04 -0.44
CA ASP A 155 -0.12 -7.06 0.52
C ASP A 155 0.06 -6.61 1.99
N ARG A 156 1.20 -6.01 2.37
CA ARG A 156 1.44 -5.52 3.75
C ARG A 156 0.51 -4.37 4.10
N THR A 157 0.36 -3.41 3.18
CA THR A 157 -0.52 -2.25 3.39
C THR A 157 -1.98 -2.69 3.52
N ASN A 158 -2.42 -3.68 2.74
CA ASN A 158 -3.79 -4.19 2.81
C ASN A 158 -4.09 -4.89 4.13
N VAL A 159 -3.13 -5.65 4.68
CA VAL A 159 -3.28 -6.28 6.01
C VAL A 159 -3.45 -5.22 7.10
N VAL A 160 -2.61 -4.18 7.12
CA VAL A 160 -2.73 -3.13 8.15
C VAL A 160 -4.03 -2.33 7.97
N GLN A 161 -4.39 -1.99 6.73
CA GLN A 161 -5.64 -1.27 6.44
C GLN A 161 -6.89 -2.08 6.83
N SER A 162 -6.89 -3.40 6.61
CA SER A 162 -8.01 -4.25 6.98
C SER A 162 -8.15 -4.38 8.50
N MET A 163 -7.04 -4.41 9.26
CA MET A 163 -7.08 -4.43 10.72
C MET A 163 -7.60 -3.11 11.30
N LEU A 164 -7.15 -1.96 10.78
CA LEU A 164 -7.68 -0.65 11.16
C LEU A 164 -9.18 -0.57 10.83
N ALA A 165 -9.58 -0.99 9.62
CA ALA A 165 -10.98 -1.02 9.22
C ALA A 165 -11.83 -1.95 10.08
N LYS A 166 -11.30 -3.12 10.49
CA LYS A 166 -12.00 -4.02 11.39
C LYS A 166 -12.28 -3.37 12.75
N ARG A 167 -11.31 -2.67 13.32
CA ARG A 167 -11.50 -1.93 14.58
C ARG A 167 -12.55 -0.82 14.42
N SER A 168 -12.49 -0.03 13.35
CA SER A 168 -13.51 1.00 13.06
C SER A 168 -14.90 0.39 12.86
N LEU A 169 -14.98 -0.76 12.20
CA LEU A 169 -16.23 -1.49 11.98
C LEU A 169 -16.85 -1.96 13.31
N GLU A 170 -16.07 -2.54 14.21
CA GLU A 170 -16.55 -2.93 15.54
C GLU A 170 -17.07 -1.72 16.32
N GLN A 171 -16.35 -0.60 16.28
CA GLN A 171 -16.79 0.65 16.91
C GLN A 171 -18.07 1.21 16.30
N ALA A 172 -18.18 1.22 14.98
CA ALA A 172 -19.39 1.65 14.28
C ALA A 172 -20.59 0.77 14.64
N LEU A 173 -20.42 -0.56 14.64
CA LEU A 173 -21.48 -1.49 15.00
C LEU A 173 -21.91 -1.36 16.48
N MET A 174 -20.99 -1.04 17.38
CA MET A 174 -21.33 -0.71 18.77
C MET A 174 -22.14 0.59 18.86
N ARG A 175 -21.74 1.65 18.14
CA ARG A 175 -22.48 2.93 18.09
C ARG A 175 -23.88 2.77 17.49
N LEU A 176 -24.04 1.86 16.53
CA LEU A 176 -25.31 1.53 15.89
C LEU A 176 -26.18 0.56 16.69
N GLY A 177 -25.71 0.10 17.87
CA GLY A 177 -26.44 -0.82 18.74
C GLY A 177 -26.58 -2.24 18.19
N VAL A 178 -25.73 -2.62 17.22
CA VAL A 178 -25.67 -3.99 16.67
C VAL A 178 -24.81 -4.88 17.58
N LEU A 179 -23.70 -4.35 18.08
CA LEU A 179 -22.84 -5.00 19.06
C LEU A 179 -23.03 -4.36 20.43
N THR A 180 -22.92 -5.16 21.49
CA THR A 180 -22.89 -4.65 22.87
C THR A 180 -21.50 -4.10 23.20
N SER A 181 -21.40 -3.21 24.21
CA SER A 181 -20.14 -2.59 24.60
C SER A 181 -19.07 -3.63 24.94
N GLY A 182 -17.93 -3.59 24.24
CA GLY A 182 -16.83 -4.53 24.41
C GLY A 182 -16.99 -5.86 23.67
N GLN A 183 -18.13 -6.09 23.00
CA GLN A 183 -18.31 -7.23 22.12
C GLN A 183 -17.50 -7.05 20.85
N LYS A 184 -16.75 -8.09 20.48
CA LYS A 184 -16.03 -8.17 19.20
C LYS A 184 -16.77 -9.05 18.22
N ILE A 185 -16.47 -8.88 16.94
CA ILE A 185 -16.98 -9.79 15.91
C ILE A 185 -16.36 -11.17 16.15
N ASP A 186 -17.20 -12.19 16.25
CA ASP A 186 -16.76 -13.58 16.40
C ASP A 186 -15.89 -13.98 15.19
N PRO A 187 -14.62 -14.39 15.41
CA PRO A 187 -13.72 -14.81 14.34
C PRO A 187 -14.22 -15.98 13.49
N SER A 188 -15.17 -16.77 14.00
CA SER A 188 -15.78 -17.90 13.32
C SER A 188 -17.11 -17.57 12.63
N SER A 189 -17.60 -16.34 12.78
CA SER A 189 -18.87 -15.93 12.18
C SER A 189 -18.82 -15.85 10.65
N ALA A 190 -19.97 -16.07 10.01
CA ALA A 190 -20.14 -15.86 8.57
C ALA A 190 -19.81 -14.41 8.16
N PHE A 191 -20.06 -13.45 9.06
CA PHE A 191 -19.75 -12.04 8.82
C PHE A 191 -18.24 -11.78 8.77
N GLU A 192 -17.45 -12.37 9.67
CA GLU A 192 -15.99 -12.29 9.62
C GLU A 192 -15.44 -12.87 8.31
N TRP A 193 -16.02 -13.99 7.85
CA TRP A 193 -15.62 -14.60 6.58
C TRP A 193 -15.93 -13.68 5.39
N LEU A 194 -17.11 -13.06 5.37
CA LEU A 194 -17.48 -12.07 4.37
C LEU A 194 -16.53 -10.86 4.38
N PHE A 195 -16.24 -10.30 5.56
CA PHE A 195 -15.33 -9.18 5.72
C PHE A 195 -13.93 -9.50 5.16
N LYS A 196 -13.39 -10.67 5.51
CA LYS A 196 -12.11 -11.15 4.98
C LYS A 196 -12.15 -11.36 3.47
N GLY A 197 -13.26 -11.87 2.94
CA GLY A 197 -13.50 -12.01 1.50
C GLY A 197 -13.40 -10.66 0.77
N VAL A 198 -14.15 -9.66 1.22
CA VAL A 198 -14.14 -8.30 0.62
C VAL A 198 -12.74 -7.69 0.63
N TRP A 199 -12.00 -7.81 1.74
CA TRP A 199 -10.64 -7.29 1.83
C TRP A 199 -9.60 -8.07 1.01
N ALA A 200 -9.81 -9.38 0.80
CA ALA A 200 -9.00 -10.17 -0.11
C ALA A 200 -9.24 -9.75 -1.56
N ASP A 201 -10.50 -9.58 -1.95
CA ASP A 201 -10.88 -9.18 -3.31
C ASP A 201 -10.41 -7.75 -3.63
N ASN A 202 -10.51 -6.83 -2.66
CA ASN A 202 -9.92 -5.49 -2.76
C ASN A 202 -8.40 -5.55 -2.98
N ALA A 203 -7.69 -6.44 -2.28
CA ALA A 203 -6.25 -6.63 -2.48
C ALA A 203 -5.94 -7.14 -3.90
N ASP A 204 -6.71 -8.11 -4.38
CA ASP A 204 -6.55 -8.71 -5.71
C ASP A 204 -6.75 -7.69 -6.83
N LEU A 205 -7.82 -6.90 -6.76
CA LEU A 205 -8.13 -5.86 -7.75
C LEU A 205 -7.06 -4.78 -7.76
N MET A 206 -6.65 -4.31 -6.59
CA MET A 206 -5.59 -3.31 -6.46
C MET A 206 -4.24 -3.85 -6.95
N SER A 207 -3.92 -5.11 -6.68
CA SER A 207 -2.68 -5.73 -7.18
C SER A 207 -2.71 -5.82 -8.70
N THR A 208 -3.87 -6.16 -9.27
CA THR A 208 -4.05 -6.27 -10.72
C THR A 208 -3.82 -4.92 -11.39
N GLN A 209 -4.29 -3.82 -10.78
CA GLN A 209 -4.03 -2.47 -11.29
C GLN A 209 -2.55 -2.09 -11.23
N TYR A 210 -1.87 -2.34 -10.12
CA TYR A 210 -0.48 -1.93 -9.91
C TYR A 210 0.50 -2.82 -10.69
N SER A 211 0.48 -4.13 -10.42
CA SER A 211 1.47 -5.06 -10.96
C SER A 211 0.96 -5.87 -12.16
N GLY A 212 -0.29 -5.69 -12.57
CA GLY A 212 -0.89 -6.49 -13.65
C GLY A 212 -1.14 -7.95 -13.28
N THR A 213 -1.08 -8.30 -11.99
CA THR A 213 -1.28 -9.67 -11.48
C THR A 213 -2.12 -9.61 -10.21
N GLY A 214 -2.81 -10.69 -9.86
CA GLY A 214 -3.47 -10.80 -8.55
C GLY A 214 -2.52 -10.59 -7.37
N ALA A 215 -3.08 -10.35 -6.18
CA ALA A 215 -2.30 -10.17 -4.96
C ALA A 215 -1.56 -11.46 -4.59
N LEU A 216 -0.47 -11.35 -3.83
CA LEU A 216 0.17 -12.55 -3.26
C LEU A 216 -0.49 -12.82 -1.91
N LYS A 217 -0.55 -14.10 -1.51
CA LYS A 217 -1.09 -14.52 -0.20
C LYS A 217 -2.57 -14.18 0.00
N THR A 218 -3.36 -14.15 -1.07
CA THR A 218 -4.82 -13.92 -1.00
C THR A 218 -5.52 -15.04 -0.22
N ASP A 219 -4.99 -16.26 -0.32
CA ASP A 219 -5.40 -17.42 0.46
C ASP A 219 -5.24 -17.21 1.98
N PHE A 220 -4.17 -16.52 2.40
CA PHE A 220 -3.95 -16.16 3.80
C PHE A 220 -4.99 -15.14 4.30
N THR A 221 -5.28 -14.10 3.51
CA THR A 221 -6.30 -13.10 3.88
C THR A 221 -7.68 -13.76 4.00
N ARG A 222 -7.99 -14.70 3.11
CA ARG A 222 -9.30 -15.38 3.04
C ARG A 222 -9.47 -16.49 4.08
N THR A 223 -8.42 -17.23 4.44
CA THR A 223 -8.55 -18.47 5.25
C THR A 223 -7.65 -18.53 6.49
N GLY A 224 -6.71 -17.58 6.65
CA GLY A 224 -5.75 -17.58 7.75
C GLY A 224 -4.69 -18.69 7.69
N LYS A 225 -4.71 -19.56 6.67
CA LYS A 225 -3.73 -20.63 6.44
C LYS A 225 -3.27 -20.60 4.98
N ARG A 226 -2.02 -21.02 4.73
CA ARG A 226 -1.50 -21.17 3.36
C ARG A 226 -1.92 -22.50 2.75
N THR A 227 -2.40 -22.44 1.52
CA THR A 227 -2.77 -23.63 0.73
C THR A 227 -1.69 -23.96 -0.29
N LYS A 228 -1.51 -25.26 -0.63
CA LYS A 228 -0.53 -25.68 -1.66
C LYS A 228 -0.85 -25.09 -3.05
N MET A 229 -2.13 -24.91 -3.36
CA MET A 229 -2.58 -24.25 -4.58
C MET A 229 -2.27 -22.73 -4.56
N GLY A 230 -2.49 -22.07 -3.43
CA GLY A 230 -2.12 -20.66 -3.23
C GLY A 230 -0.62 -20.40 -3.35
N LEU A 231 0.22 -21.35 -2.90
CA LEU A 231 1.68 -21.30 -3.08
C LEU A 231 2.11 -21.32 -4.56
N LEU A 232 1.45 -22.14 -5.38
CA LEU A 232 1.72 -22.25 -6.82
C LEU A 232 1.27 -20.98 -7.56
N GLN A 233 0.08 -20.47 -7.24
CA GLN A 233 -0.44 -19.22 -7.79
C GLN A 233 0.44 -18.02 -7.39
N ASP A 234 0.91 -17.97 -6.15
CA ASP A 234 1.85 -16.97 -5.66
C ASP A 234 3.18 -17.02 -6.44
N GLY A 235 3.65 -18.23 -6.80
CA GLY A 235 4.85 -18.42 -7.62
C GLY A 235 4.69 -17.83 -9.03
N VAL A 236 3.59 -18.15 -9.71
CA VAL A 236 3.26 -17.62 -11.05
C VAL A 236 3.08 -16.11 -11.01
N ASN A 237 2.37 -15.58 -10.02
CA ASN A 237 2.19 -14.14 -9.83
C ASN A 237 3.54 -13.46 -9.58
N SER A 238 4.41 -14.02 -8.73
CA SER A 238 5.74 -13.45 -8.45
C SER A 238 6.63 -13.38 -9.68
N LEU A 239 6.62 -14.42 -10.53
CA LEU A 239 7.36 -14.45 -11.79
C LEU A 239 6.81 -13.44 -12.80
N THR A 240 5.49 -13.36 -12.89
CA THR A 240 4.82 -12.40 -13.79
C THR A 240 5.11 -10.96 -13.35
N ARG A 241 5.12 -10.70 -12.04
CA ARG A 241 5.55 -9.40 -11.47
C ARG A 241 7.01 -9.12 -11.77
N TYR A 242 7.90 -10.08 -11.57
CA TYR A 242 9.32 -9.92 -11.88
C TYR A 242 9.54 -9.57 -13.36
N TYR A 243 8.81 -10.23 -14.26
CA TYR A 243 8.84 -9.89 -15.69
C TYR A 243 8.29 -8.48 -15.95
N LYS A 244 7.10 -8.15 -15.45
CA LYS A 244 6.49 -6.83 -15.68
C LYS A 244 7.35 -5.68 -15.10
N ASN A 245 7.88 -5.85 -13.90
CA ASN A 245 8.72 -4.87 -13.22
C ASN A 245 10.03 -4.60 -13.99
N ASN A 246 10.67 -5.64 -14.54
CA ASN A 246 11.92 -5.46 -15.28
C ASN A 246 11.70 -5.00 -16.74
N PHE A 247 10.59 -5.39 -17.37
CA PHE A 247 10.46 -5.29 -18.82
C PHE A 247 9.40 -4.31 -19.32
N ASN A 248 8.38 -4.00 -18.51
CA ASN A 248 7.26 -3.12 -18.86
C ASN A 248 7.16 -1.86 -18.00
N ASP A 249 7.73 -1.87 -16.79
CA ASP A 249 7.56 -0.79 -15.83
C ASP A 249 8.24 0.51 -16.27
N GLY A 250 9.40 0.42 -16.92
CA GLY A 250 10.07 1.60 -17.50
C GLY A 250 9.18 2.36 -18.48
N PHE A 251 8.54 1.66 -19.42
CA PHE A 251 7.61 2.29 -20.38
C PHE A 251 6.39 2.91 -19.68
N ARG A 252 5.88 2.29 -18.61
CA ARG A 252 4.79 2.86 -17.82
C ARG A 252 5.23 4.14 -17.12
N GLN A 253 6.43 4.15 -16.54
CA GLN A 253 7.00 5.33 -15.90
C GLN A 253 7.20 6.45 -16.92
N ASP A 254 7.75 6.16 -18.10
CA ASP A 254 7.91 7.13 -19.19
C ASP A 254 6.58 7.76 -19.61
N ALA A 255 5.52 6.94 -19.72
CA ALA A 255 4.18 7.43 -20.04
C ALA A 255 3.58 8.32 -18.93
N ILE A 256 3.84 7.98 -17.67
CA ILE A 256 3.44 8.80 -16.52
C ILE A 256 4.19 10.13 -16.53
N ASP A 257 5.50 10.11 -16.77
CA ASP A 257 6.33 11.32 -16.80
C ASP A 257 5.95 12.25 -17.95
N LEU A 258 5.59 11.70 -19.11
CA LEU A 258 5.00 12.48 -20.21
C LEU A 258 3.66 13.10 -19.81
N PHE A 259 2.75 12.31 -19.22
CA PHE A 259 1.42 12.77 -18.83
C PHE A 259 1.45 13.85 -17.73
N LEU A 260 2.35 13.71 -16.76
CA LEU A 260 2.54 14.67 -15.67
C LEU A 260 3.36 15.89 -16.07
N GLY A 261 3.87 15.94 -17.31
CA GLY A 261 4.71 17.03 -17.81
C GLY A 261 6.12 17.06 -17.21
N ASN A 262 6.57 15.98 -16.57
CA ASN A 262 7.96 15.81 -16.15
C ASN A 262 8.90 15.68 -17.36
N TYR A 263 8.37 15.15 -18.46
CA TYR A 263 9.01 15.13 -19.77
C TYR A 263 8.24 16.00 -20.76
N THR A 264 8.92 16.94 -21.43
CA THR A 264 8.34 17.77 -22.50
C THR A 264 8.97 17.35 -23.82
N VAL A 265 8.12 16.90 -24.76
CA VAL A 265 8.54 16.49 -26.10
C VAL A 265 9.08 17.71 -26.84
N GLN A 266 10.29 17.58 -27.40
CA GLN A 266 10.90 18.67 -28.17
C GLN A 266 10.37 18.69 -29.61
N ASP A 267 10.33 19.87 -30.22
CA ASP A 267 9.93 20.01 -31.62
C ASP A 267 10.84 19.14 -32.53
N GLY A 268 10.22 18.25 -33.29
CA GLY A 268 10.91 17.32 -34.18
C GLY A 268 11.42 16.04 -33.51
N GLU A 269 11.18 15.81 -32.22
CA GLU A 269 11.43 14.53 -31.57
C GLU A 269 10.54 13.41 -32.15
N GLY A 270 11.13 12.28 -32.52
CA GLY A 270 10.46 11.18 -33.21
C GLY A 270 10.21 11.39 -34.71
N LEU A 271 10.47 12.60 -35.23
CA LEU A 271 10.33 12.95 -36.64
C LEU A 271 11.69 13.24 -37.31
N SER A 272 12.42 14.23 -36.79
CA SER A 272 13.74 14.64 -37.26
C SER A 272 14.88 14.29 -36.31
N GLN A 273 14.58 14.10 -35.02
CA GLN A 273 15.52 13.63 -34.01
C GLN A 273 15.03 12.31 -33.40
N PRO A 274 15.92 11.36 -33.06
CA PRO A 274 15.51 10.11 -32.45
C PRO A 274 14.84 10.38 -31.09
N CYS A 275 13.71 9.73 -30.82
CA CYS A 275 13.06 9.85 -29.52
C CYS A 275 13.95 9.21 -28.43
N PRO A 276 14.32 9.95 -27.37
CA PRO A 276 15.17 9.45 -26.29
C PRO A 276 14.51 8.34 -25.46
N LEU A 277 13.19 8.18 -25.56
CA LEU A 277 12.44 7.07 -24.94
C LEU A 277 12.54 5.76 -25.75
N VAL A 278 13.08 5.80 -26.98
CA VAL A 278 13.31 4.60 -27.79
C VAL A 278 14.58 3.90 -27.32
N ILE A 279 14.42 2.89 -26.48
CA ILE A 279 15.53 2.03 -26.05
C ILE A 279 15.76 0.94 -27.10
N ALA A 280 16.97 0.91 -27.68
CA ALA A 280 17.40 -0.21 -28.51
C ALA A 280 17.52 -1.49 -27.65
N LYS A 281 16.51 -2.34 -27.71
CA LYS A 281 16.47 -3.61 -26.97
C LYS A 281 17.53 -4.57 -27.54
N GLY A 282 18.65 -4.71 -26.84
CA GLY A 282 19.70 -5.66 -27.23
C GLY A 282 19.26 -7.12 -27.10
N TRP A 283 20.01 -8.04 -27.74
CA TRP A 283 19.72 -9.49 -27.76
C TRP A 283 19.43 -10.12 -26.39
N LYS A 284 20.08 -9.65 -25.32
CA LYS A 284 19.84 -10.07 -23.93
C LYS A 284 18.39 -9.88 -23.48
N TYR A 285 17.71 -8.86 -23.99
CA TYR A 285 16.30 -8.56 -23.68
C TYR A 285 15.35 -9.60 -24.30
N GLY A 286 15.72 -10.17 -25.45
CA GLY A 286 14.95 -11.21 -26.14
C GLY A 286 15.25 -12.63 -25.65
N THR A 287 16.47 -12.89 -25.16
CA THR A 287 16.87 -14.23 -24.68
C THR A 287 16.50 -14.49 -23.22
N PHE A 288 16.48 -13.45 -22.38
CA PHE A 288 16.17 -13.60 -20.96
C PHE A 288 14.79 -14.21 -20.64
N PRO A 289 13.69 -13.87 -21.34
CA PRO A 289 12.39 -14.50 -21.13
C PRO A 289 12.41 -16.01 -21.46
N VAL A 290 13.15 -16.39 -22.51
CA VAL A 290 13.32 -17.78 -22.95
C VAL A 290 14.12 -18.56 -21.92
N VAL A 291 15.21 -17.99 -21.40
CA VAL A 291 16.04 -18.60 -20.34
C VAL A 291 15.26 -18.75 -19.03
N LEU A 292 14.45 -17.75 -18.65
CA LEU A 292 13.60 -17.81 -17.46
C LEU A 292 12.53 -18.93 -17.58
N LEU A 293 11.91 -19.06 -18.75
CA LEU A 293 10.94 -20.13 -19.06
C LEU A 293 11.59 -21.51 -18.97
N PHE A 294 12.79 -21.66 -19.50
CA PHE A 294 13.54 -22.91 -19.50
C PHE A 294 14.00 -23.30 -18.08
N ALA A 295 14.52 -22.33 -17.31
CA ALA A 295 14.91 -22.53 -15.92
C ALA A 295 13.73 -22.92 -15.03
N PHE A 296 12.55 -22.34 -15.28
CA PHE A 296 11.33 -22.70 -14.57
C PHE A 296 10.85 -24.12 -14.94
N ALA A 297 10.83 -24.46 -16.24
CA ALA A 297 10.48 -25.81 -16.68
C ALA A 297 11.39 -26.89 -16.07
N MET A 298 12.69 -26.59 -15.94
CA MET A 298 13.65 -27.47 -15.27
C MET A 298 13.45 -27.62 -13.76
N PHE A 299 12.78 -26.68 -13.09
CA PHE A 299 12.53 -26.75 -11.65
C PHE A 299 11.30 -27.60 -11.30
N PHE A 300 10.44 -27.87 -12.29
CA PHE A 300 9.21 -28.67 -12.16
C PHE A 300 9.28 -30.02 -12.88
N ALA A 301 10.40 -30.34 -13.52
CA ALA A 301 10.73 -31.65 -14.08
C ALA A 301 11.53 -32.47 -13.05
#